data_AF-A0A920LKM8-F1
#
_entry.id   AF-A0A920LKM8-F1
#
_cell.length_a   1.000
_cell.length_b   1.000
_cell.length_c   1.000
_cell.angle_alpha   90.00
_cell.angle_beta   90.00
_cell.angle_gamma   90.00
#
_symmetry.space_group_name_H-M   'P 1'
#
loop_
_entity.id
_entity.type
_entity.pdbx_description
1 polymer ?
#
loop_
_entity_poly.entity_id
_entity_poly.type
_entity_poly.pdbx_seq_one_letter_code
_entity_poly.pdbx_strand_id
1 'polypeptide(L)'
;MWQFGELGYDYSINFPSNTSESRTAPKPVKWDYKNDYYRYNLFLEYSALIKLKINYPAFRTSDYRMETWGTQKQIYIDDPQMNAVVIGNFNVVEDDTYTGFQHTGWWYDYITGDSINVTDVHMTIDLNPGDWKIFTDIRLDKPNMSNPIDTSTILTNQTISNEKLNIYPNPFSESTQISFEGNGVATLTIFDNLGREVNTQTKICENGQGIFDWDGTSSFGEKLKTGFYPFTIKTDHKLIRDKIFLTK
;
A
#
# COMPACT_ATOMS: atom_id res chain seq x y z
N MET A 1 19.46 2.42 5.10
CA MET A 1 18.21 3.22 5.04
C MET A 1 18.59 4.66 4.74
N TRP A 2 17.86 5.33 3.86
CA TRP A 2 18.04 6.76 3.60
C TRP A 2 17.03 7.58 4.42
N GLN A 3 17.32 8.86 4.67
CA GLN A 3 16.48 9.69 5.54
C GLN A 3 15.01 9.71 5.08
N PHE A 4 14.06 9.50 6.01
CA PHE A 4 12.61 9.41 5.76
C PHE A 4 12.15 8.20 4.93
N GLY A 5 13.04 7.28 4.55
CA GLY A 5 12.68 6.07 3.82
C GLY A 5 11.67 5.21 4.59
N GLU A 6 11.77 5.18 5.91
CA GLU A 6 10.84 4.50 6.82
C GLU A 6 9.44 5.13 6.87
N LEU A 7 9.27 6.30 6.26
CA LEU A 7 7.99 7.02 6.13
C LEU A 7 7.56 7.14 4.65
N GLY A 8 8.18 6.38 3.75
CA GLY A 8 7.81 6.32 2.34
C GLY A 8 8.25 7.56 1.54
N TYR A 9 9.44 8.08 1.78
CA TYR A 9 9.94 9.29 1.12
C TYR A 9 9.81 9.23 -0.41
N ASP A 10 9.05 10.17 -0.97
CA ASP A 10 8.56 10.17 -2.36
C ASP A 10 9.19 11.25 -3.24
N TYR A 11 10.06 12.10 -2.67
CA TYR A 11 10.83 13.05 -3.48
C TYR A 11 11.83 12.30 -4.34
N SER A 12 11.80 12.61 -5.64
CA SER A 12 12.74 12.09 -6.60
C SER A 12 14.19 12.30 -6.14
N ILE A 13 15.05 11.31 -6.42
CA ILE A 13 16.49 11.44 -6.24
C ILE A 13 17.04 12.67 -6.98
N ASN A 14 16.39 13.09 -8.07
CA ASN A 14 16.77 14.23 -8.88
C ASN A 14 16.12 15.56 -8.43
N PHE A 15 15.37 15.61 -7.33
CA PHE A 15 14.84 16.87 -6.78
C PHE A 15 15.99 17.80 -6.32
N PRO A 16 15.95 19.13 -6.56
CA PRO A 16 14.82 19.91 -7.09
C PRO A 16 14.76 20.07 -8.61
N SER A 17 15.88 19.89 -9.32
CA SER A 17 15.93 20.20 -10.76
C SER A 17 15.27 19.14 -11.65
N ASN A 18 14.94 17.98 -11.10
CA ASN A 18 14.56 16.76 -11.84
C ASN A 18 15.64 16.29 -12.84
N THR A 19 16.88 16.74 -12.68
CA THR A 19 18.06 16.28 -13.43
C THR A 19 19.07 15.59 -12.51
N SER A 20 20.02 14.85 -13.10
CA SER A 20 21.07 14.15 -12.35
C SER A 20 21.98 15.07 -11.54
N GLU A 21 22.01 16.37 -11.86
CA GLU A 21 22.79 17.38 -11.14
C GLU A 21 22.34 17.55 -9.69
N SER A 22 21.06 17.27 -9.41
CA SER A 22 20.49 17.42 -8.07
C SER A 22 20.54 16.15 -7.22
N ARG A 23 21.23 15.09 -7.66
CA ARG A 23 21.30 13.81 -6.90
C ARG A 23 21.85 13.97 -5.49
N THR A 24 22.81 14.87 -5.31
CA THR A 24 23.42 15.21 -4.01
C THR A 24 22.84 16.48 -3.39
N ALA A 25 21.89 17.13 -4.06
CA ALA A 25 21.27 18.35 -3.56
C ALA A 25 20.44 18.05 -2.29
N PRO A 26 20.41 18.98 -1.30
CA PRO A 26 19.59 18.84 -0.11
C PRO A 26 18.13 18.58 -0.47
N LYS A 27 17.53 17.57 0.20
CA LYS A 27 16.13 17.20 -0.01
C LYS A 27 15.26 17.74 1.13
N PRO A 28 13.97 18.05 0.89
CA PRO A 28 13.08 18.59 1.91
C PRO A 28 12.93 17.67 3.11
N VAL A 29 12.99 18.24 4.31
CA VAL A 29 12.71 17.51 5.55
C VAL A 29 11.21 17.29 5.67
N LYS A 30 10.77 16.06 5.95
CA LYS A 30 9.35 15.66 5.96
C LYS A 30 8.89 15.02 7.27
N TRP A 31 8.99 15.79 8.34
CA TRP A 31 8.47 15.36 9.65
C TRP A 31 6.96 15.19 9.67
N ASP A 32 6.25 15.95 8.84
CA ASP A 32 4.81 15.89 8.62
C ASP A 32 4.33 14.52 8.14
N TYR A 33 5.20 13.70 7.53
CA TYR A 33 4.86 12.33 7.12
C TYR A 33 4.47 11.42 8.28
N LYS A 34 4.90 11.74 9.50
CA LYS A 34 4.46 11.03 10.71
C LYS A 34 3.01 11.28 11.10
N ASN A 35 2.32 12.22 10.45
CA ASN A 35 0.90 12.48 10.68
C ASN A 35 0.01 11.72 9.69
N ASP A 36 0.58 11.07 8.68
CA ASP A 36 -0.16 10.22 7.75
C ASP A 36 -0.24 8.78 8.29
N TYR A 37 -1.45 8.24 8.31
CA TYR A 37 -1.73 6.91 8.87
C TYR A 37 -0.91 5.80 8.18
N TYR A 38 -0.90 5.76 6.85
CA TYR A 38 -0.24 4.69 6.11
C TYR A 38 1.28 4.79 6.18
N ARG A 39 1.83 6.01 6.14
CA ARG A 39 3.27 6.24 6.35
C ARG A 39 3.70 5.87 7.76
N TYR A 40 2.85 6.10 8.77
CA TYR A 40 3.14 5.67 10.13
C TYR A 40 3.11 4.15 10.28
N ASN A 41 2.21 3.43 9.58
CA ASN A 41 2.25 1.96 9.54
C ASN A 41 3.59 1.45 9.00
N LEU A 42 4.07 2.04 7.90
CA LEU A 42 5.39 1.71 7.36
C LEU A 42 6.51 1.95 8.39
N PHE A 43 6.44 3.07 9.13
CA PHE A 43 7.39 3.36 10.21
C PHE A 43 7.35 2.29 11.32
N LEU A 44 6.17 1.80 11.70
CA LEU A 44 6.02 0.73 12.68
C LEU A 44 6.65 -0.58 12.20
N GLU A 45 6.45 -0.95 10.93
CA GLU A 45 7.06 -2.13 10.32
C GLU A 45 8.59 -2.02 10.32
N TYR A 46 9.14 -0.90 9.85
CA TYR A 46 10.58 -0.65 9.91
C TYR A 46 11.13 -0.71 11.33
N SER A 47 10.41 -0.13 12.31
CA SER A 47 10.80 -0.18 13.72
C SER A 47 10.82 -1.62 14.25
N ALA A 48 9.81 -2.43 13.89
CA ALA A 48 9.75 -3.84 14.26
C ALA A 48 10.93 -4.63 13.69
N LEU A 49 11.22 -4.48 12.40
CA LEU A 49 12.31 -5.18 11.73
C LEU A 49 13.69 -4.76 12.26
N ILE A 50 13.89 -3.47 12.56
CA ILE A 50 15.12 -3.00 13.20
C ILE A 50 15.28 -3.59 14.60
N LYS A 51 14.21 -3.63 15.41
CA LYS A 51 14.24 -4.24 16.74
C LYS A 51 14.54 -5.74 16.67
N LEU A 52 13.92 -6.45 15.73
CA LEU A 52 14.22 -7.86 15.44
C LEU A 52 15.71 -8.04 15.15
N LYS A 53 16.25 -7.23 14.22
CA LYS A 53 17.67 -7.27 13.86
C LYS A 53 18.61 -6.92 15.02
N ILE A 54 18.23 -6.03 15.94
CA ILE A 54 19.07 -5.60 17.07
C ILE A 54 19.01 -6.58 18.23
N ASN A 55 17.84 -7.15 18.53
CA ASN A 55 17.65 -7.96 19.73
C ASN A 55 18.03 -9.43 19.52
N TYR A 56 17.97 -9.93 18.28
CA TYR A 56 18.18 -11.35 18.00
C TYR A 56 19.41 -11.56 17.10
N PRO A 57 20.50 -12.14 17.63
CA PRO A 57 21.76 -12.35 16.90
C PRO A 57 21.62 -13.11 15.58
N ALA A 58 20.66 -14.03 15.46
CA ALA A 58 20.36 -14.77 14.23
C ALA A 58 20.21 -13.83 13.02
N PHE A 59 19.55 -12.68 13.16
CA PHE A 59 19.37 -11.70 12.07
C PHE A 59 20.61 -10.85 11.74
N ARG A 60 21.75 -11.17 12.35
CA ARG A 60 23.07 -10.60 12.07
C ARG A 60 24.11 -11.66 11.72
N THR A 61 23.70 -12.91 11.59
CA THR A 61 24.58 -14.01 11.18
C THR A 61 25.09 -13.81 9.76
N SER A 62 26.22 -14.43 9.44
CA SER A 62 26.69 -14.63 8.07
C SER A 62 26.23 -15.96 7.49
N ASP A 63 25.63 -16.84 8.30
CA ASP A 63 25.15 -18.16 7.90
C ASP A 63 23.67 -18.07 7.49
N TYR A 64 23.46 -17.74 6.21
CA TYR A 64 22.14 -17.62 5.63
C TYR A 64 22.18 -17.98 4.15
N ARG A 65 21.04 -18.43 3.63
CA ARG A 65 20.80 -18.63 2.20
C ARG A 65 19.67 -17.73 1.72
N MET A 66 19.77 -17.26 0.48
CA MET A 66 18.70 -16.52 -0.17
C MET A 66 18.32 -17.20 -1.48
N GLU A 67 17.03 -17.29 -1.73
CA GLU A 67 16.47 -17.70 -3.02
C GLU A 67 15.76 -16.48 -3.62
N THR A 68 16.39 -15.86 -4.62
CA THR A 68 15.95 -14.56 -5.15
C THR A 68 15.47 -14.61 -6.59
N TRP A 69 15.33 -15.80 -7.17
CA TRP A 69 14.83 -15.99 -8.53
C TRP A 69 13.30 -15.89 -8.62
N GLY A 70 12.75 -15.53 -9.78
CA GLY A 70 11.29 -15.49 -10.01
C GLY A 70 10.55 -14.36 -9.27
N THR A 71 9.31 -14.61 -8.86
CA THR A 71 8.44 -13.67 -8.12
C THR A 71 8.38 -13.95 -6.63
N GLN A 72 8.70 -15.18 -6.22
CA GLN A 72 8.84 -15.55 -4.82
C GLN A 72 10.25 -15.21 -4.34
N LYS A 73 10.38 -14.78 -3.09
CA LYS A 73 11.67 -14.47 -2.48
C LYS A 73 11.74 -15.11 -1.12
N GLN A 74 12.86 -15.78 -0.84
CA GLN A 74 13.07 -16.44 0.44
C GLN A 74 14.45 -16.11 1.01
N ILE A 75 14.52 -16.02 2.33
CA ILE A 75 15.75 -15.97 3.11
C ILE A 75 15.64 -17.01 4.21
N TYR A 76 16.63 -17.90 4.27
CA TYR A 76 16.79 -18.91 5.30
C TYR A 76 17.96 -18.48 6.18
N ILE A 77 17.73 -18.34 7.47
CA ILE A 77 18.74 -17.99 8.46
C ILE A 77 18.96 -19.23 9.32
N ASP A 78 20.18 -19.72 9.30
CA ASP A 78 20.61 -20.87 10.09
C ASP A 78 21.43 -20.34 11.27
N ASP A 79 20.92 -20.53 12.47
CA ASP A 79 21.59 -20.07 13.70
C ASP A 79 21.48 -21.15 14.78
N PRO A 80 22.54 -21.40 15.56
CA PRO A 80 22.52 -22.44 16.59
C PRO A 80 21.45 -22.26 17.66
N GLN A 81 20.91 -21.05 17.84
CA GLN A 81 19.87 -20.75 18.82
C GLN A 81 18.48 -20.62 18.21
N MET A 82 18.35 -20.04 17.02
CA MET A 82 17.04 -19.74 16.43
C MET A 82 17.10 -19.67 14.90
N ASN A 83 16.51 -20.65 14.23
CA ASN A 83 16.35 -20.58 12.78
C ASN A 83 15.23 -19.60 12.41
N ALA A 84 15.38 -18.97 11.26
CA ALA A 84 14.34 -18.12 10.70
C ALA A 84 14.13 -18.37 9.20
N VAL A 85 12.89 -18.21 8.77
CA VAL A 85 12.50 -18.22 7.36
C VAL A 85 11.77 -16.91 7.07
N VAL A 86 12.27 -16.15 6.11
CA VAL A 86 11.59 -14.98 5.55
C VAL A 86 11.09 -15.36 4.17
N ILE A 87 9.81 -15.15 3.91
CA ILE A 87 9.19 -15.38 2.59
C ILE A 87 8.45 -14.13 2.14
N GLY A 88 8.37 -13.89 0.83
CA GLY A 88 7.57 -12.81 0.28
C GLY A 88 7.15 -13.05 -1.17
N ASN A 89 5.94 -12.61 -1.48
CA ASN A 89 5.38 -12.62 -2.83
C ASN A 89 5.57 -11.24 -3.49
N PHE A 90 6.48 -11.16 -4.46
CA PHE A 90 6.75 -9.94 -5.24
C PHE A 90 5.96 -9.89 -6.55
N ASN A 91 4.99 -10.79 -6.74
CA ASN A 91 4.06 -10.76 -7.86
C ASN A 91 2.91 -9.76 -7.61
N VAL A 92 2.14 -9.49 -8.67
CA VAL A 92 0.90 -8.71 -8.62
C VAL A 92 -0.35 -9.60 -8.51
N VAL A 93 -0.15 -10.91 -8.37
CA VAL A 93 -1.19 -11.92 -8.12
C VAL A 93 -0.81 -12.80 -6.92
N GLU A 94 -1.81 -13.42 -6.31
CA GLU A 94 -1.65 -14.42 -5.25
C GLU A 94 -0.83 -15.62 -5.76
N ASP A 95 -0.01 -16.20 -4.89
CA ASP A 95 0.94 -17.26 -5.26
C ASP A 95 1.30 -18.17 -4.07
N ASP A 96 1.31 -19.48 -4.34
CA ASP A 96 1.71 -20.53 -3.39
C ASP A 96 3.23 -20.49 -3.19
N THR A 97 3.68 -19.88 -2.10
CA THR A 97 5.11 -19.65 -1.85
C THR A 97 5.75 -20.82 -1.14
N TYR A 98 6.77 -21.42 -1.76
CA TYR A 98 7.58 -22.46 -1.13
C TYR A 98 8.28 -21.93 0.12
N THR A 99 8.08 -22.61 1.26
CA THR A 99 8.57 -22.12 2.56
C THR A 99 9.95 -22.62 2.92
N GLY A 100 10.30 -23.86 2.56
CA GLY A 100 11.62 -24.45 2.78
C GLY A 100 12.09 -24.49 4.25
N PHE A 101 11.17 -24.62 5.20
CA PHE A 101 11.49 -24.69 6.64
C PHE A 101 12.61 -25.70 6.92
N GLN A 102 13.55 -25.35 7.79
CA GLN A 102 14.72 -26.20 8.05
C GLN A 102 14.38 -27.48 8.83
N HIS A 103 13.26 -27.50 9.53
CA HIS A 103 12.75 -28.67 10.24
C HIS A 103 11.24 -28.60 10.45
N THR A 104 10.65 -29.77 10.71
CA THR A 104 9.26 -29.89 11.17
C THR A 104 9.09 -29.38 12.60
N GLY A 105 7.86 -29.04 12.99
CA GLY A 105 7.51 -28.55 14.31
C GLY A 105 6.88 -27.16 14.27
N TRP A 106 6.82 -26.50 15.44
CA TRP A 106 6.18 -25.19 15.55
C TRP A 106 7.08 -24.06 15.08
N TRP A 107 6.50 -23.20 14.24
CA TRP A 107 7.08 -21.94 13.78
C TRP A 107 6.12 -20.79 14.08
N TYR A 108 6.66 -19.60 14.29
CA TYR A 108 5.93 -18.44 14.80
C TYR A 108 6.11 -17.24 13.87
N ASP A 109 5.03 -16.65 13.38
CA ASP A 109 5.06 -15.42 12.59
C ASP A 109 5.38 -14.25 13.51
N TYR A 110 6.54 -13.62 13.31
CA TYR A 110 7.02 -12.53 14.17
C TYR A 110 6.08 -11.33 14.22
N ILE A 111 5.47 -10.97 13.10
CA ILE A 111 4.68 -9.73 12.98
C ILE A 111 3.32 -9.92 13.63
N THR A 112 2.63 -11.02 13.31
CA THR A 112 1.28 -11.28 13.81
C THR A 112 1.29 -11.94 15.19
N GLY A 113 2.35 -12.68 15.52
CA GLY A 113 2.43 -13.53 16.70
C GLY A 113 1.69 -14.87 16.55
N ASP A 114 1.16 -15.16 15.36
CA ASP A 114 0.51 -16.43 15.06
C ASP A 114 1.53 -17.59 14.97
N SER A 115 1.04 -18.82 14.86
CA SER A 115 1.88 -20.01 14.78
C SER A 115 1.37 -21.02 13.77
N ILE A 116 2.32 -21.74 13.17
CA ILE A 116 2.06 -22.84 12.24
C ILE A 116 2.83 -24.08 12.70
N ASN A 117 2.17 -25.24 12.63
CA ASN A 117 2.84 -26.52 12.86
C ASN A 117 3.26 -27.13 11.51
N VAL A 118 4.55 -27.08 11.23
CA VAL A 118 5.15 -27.58 9.99
C VAL A 118 5.29 -29.09 10.07
N THR A 119 4.56 -29.80 9.22
CA THR A 119 4.62 -31.27 9.10
C THR A 119 5.44 -31.74 7.90
N ASP A 120 5.67 -30.86 6.93
CA ASP A 120 6.52 -31.09 5.76
C ASP A 120 7.36 -29.84 5.51
N VAL A 121 8.68 -30.01 5.42
CA VAL A 121 9.64 -28.93 5.15
C VAL A 121 9.51 -28.36 3.74
N HIS A 122 8.83 -29.08 2.84
CA HIS A 122 8.58 -28.65 1.45
C HIS A 122 7.21 -28.00 1.26
N MET A 123 6.46 -27.72 2.34
CA MET A 123 5.14 -27.12 2.24
C MET A 123 5.17 -25.73 1.59
N THR A 124 4.03 -25.32 1.03
CA THR A 124 3.81 -23.96 0.54
C THR A 124 2.89 -23.20 1.49
N ILE A 125 2.99 -21.87 1.45
CA ILE A 125 2.06 -20.95 2.11
C ILE A 125 1.57 -19.97 1.05
N ASP A 126 0.26 -19.81 1.00
CA ASP A 126 -0.40 -18.86 0.12
C ASP A 126 -0.17 -17.42 0.60
N LEU A 127 0.25 -16.55 -0.32
CA LEU A 127 0.58 -15.14 -0.05
C LEU A 127 -0.09 -14.23 -1.09
N ASN A 128 -0.81 -13.21 -0.64
CA ASN A 128 -1.36 -12.19 -1.52
C ASN A 128 -0.24 -11.36 -2.19
N PRO A 129 -0.57 -10.56 -3.23
CA PRO A 129 0.39 -9.65 -3.84
C PRO A 129 1.05 -8.72 -2.80
N GLY A 130 2.38 -8.77 -2.69
CA GLY A 130 3.15 -7.95 -1.75
C GLY A 130 3.17 -8.47 -0.31
N ASP A 131 2.49 -9.57 0.00
CA ASP A 131 2.54 -10.19 1.32
C ASP A 131 3.93 -10.78 1.58
N TRP A 132 4.35 -10.70 2.84
CA TRP A 132 5.57 -11.30 3.33
C TRP A 132 5.38 -11.81 4.77
N LYS A 133 6.20 -12.77 5.16
CA LYS A 133 6.18 -13.35 6.51
C LYS A 133 7.59 -13.60 7.00
N ILE A 134 7.78 -13.49 8.32
CA ILE A 134 9.00 -13.89 9.02
C ILE A 134 8.60 -14.93 10.05
N PHE A 135 9.03 -16.16 9.83
CA PHE A 135 8.85 -17.25 10.78
C PHE A 135 10.13 -17.48 11.57
N THR A 136 10.00 -17.74 12.86
CA THR A 136 11.07 -18.21 13.74
C THR A 136 10.65 -19.50 14.42
N ASP A 137 11.60 -20.40 14.67
CA ASP A 137 11.36 -21.67 15.39
C ASP A 137 11.24 -21.47 16.92
N ILE A 138 11.62 -20.27 17.41
CA ILE A 138 11.36 -19.80 18.77
C ILE A 138 10.29 -18.71 18.74
N ARG A 139 9.34 -18.77 19.68
CA ARG A 139 8.31 -17.74 19.84
C ARG A 139 8.92 -16.46 20.42
N LEU A 140 8.82 -15.36 19.68
CA LEU A 140 9.31 -14.04 20.07
C LEU A 140 8.18 -13.13 20.56
N ASP A 141 8.55 -12.07 21.29
CA ASP A 141 7.63 -10.99 21.62
C ASP A 141 7.21 -10.25 20.35
N LYS A 142 5.90 -10.27 20.06
CA LYS A 142 5.35 -9.61 18.88
C LYS A 142 5.52 -8.08 18.95
N PRO A 143 5.76 -7.40 17.82
CA PRO A 143 5.96 -5.96 17.83
C PRO A 143 4.68 -5.16 18.15
N ASN A 144 4.93 -3.98 18.71
CA ASN A 144 4.06 -2.82 18.84
C ASN A 144 3.44 -2.30 17.52
N MET A 145 2.45 -2.96 16.90
CA MET A 145 1.87 -2.50 15.62
C MET A 145 0.66 -1.56 15.75
N SER A 146 0.37 -1.02 16.94
CA SER A 146 -0.71 -0.06 17.14
C SER A 146 -0.33 1.31 16.57
N ASN A 147 -1.17 1.81 15.64
CA ASN A 147 -1.01 3.13 15.08
C ASN A 147 -1.75 4.17 15.96
N PRO A 148 -1.05 5.16 16.54
CA PRO A 148 -1.64 6.19 17.38
C PRO A 148 -2.39 7.27 16.57
N ILE A 149 -2.26 7.26 15.24
CA ILE A 149 -2.98 8.19 14.36
C ILE A 149 -4.40 7.69 14.26
N ASP A 150 -5.30 8.43 14.87
CA ASP A 150 -6.71 8.13 14.83
C ASP A 150 -7.30 8.46 13.46
N THR A 151 -7.43 7.43 12.63
CA THR A 151 -8.21 7.51 11.40
C THR A 151 -9.71 7.55 11.67
N SER A 152 -10.21 7.45 12.91
CA SER A 152 -11.64 7.59 13.18
C SER A 152 -12.20 8.92 12.70
N THR A 153 -11.40 10.00 12.67
CA THR A 153 -11.78 11.28 12.06
C THR A 153 -11.78 11.26 10.53
N ILE A 154 -11.00 10.35 9.92
CA ILE A 154 -11.01 10.03 8.48
C ILE A 154 -12.16 9.03 8.17
N LEU A 155 -12.52 8.16 9.13
CA LEU A 155 -13.61 7.18 9.07
C LEU A 155 -14.96 7.80 9.47
N THR A 156 -15.02 8.96 10.12
CA THR A 156 -16.24 9.79 10.19
C THR A 156 -16.55 10.44 8.85
N ASN A 157 -15.56 10.49 7.94
CA ASN A 157 -15.77 10.73 6.51
C ASN A 157 -15.81 9.42 5.68
N GLN A 158 -15.60 8.25 6.31
CA GLN A 158 -15.94 6.92 5.78
C GLN A 158 -17.02 6.25 6.62
N THR A 159 -18.04 6.99 7.05
CA THR A 159 -19.36 6.44 6.80
C THR A 159 -19.35 6.16 5.31
N ILE A 160 -19.41 4.89 4.92
CA ILE A 160 -20.29 4.50 3.82
C ILE A 160 -21.64 5.05 4.26
N SER A 161 -21.83 6.35 4.10
CA SER A 161 -23.14 6.91 4.11
C SER A 161 -23.77 6.18 2.94
N ASN A 162 -24.90 5.53 3.20
CA ASN A 162 -25.82 5.13 2.15
C ASN A 162 -26.38 6.41 1.47
N GLU A 163 -25.51 7.36 1.13
CA GLU A 163 -25.79 8.57 0.40
C GLU A 163 -25.56 8.25 -1.07
N LYS A 164 -26.47 8.77 -1.90
CA LYS A 164 -26.67 8.37 -3.29
C LYS A 164 -25.50 8.83 -4.18
N LEU A 165 -24.39 8.11 -4.16
CA LEU A 165 -23.45 8.12 -5.28
C LEU A 165 -24.09 7.32 -6.42
N ASN A 166 -24.38 7.99 -7.53
CA ASN A 166 -24.91 7.36 -8.72
C ASN A 166 -23.97 7.63 -9.89
N ILE A 167 -23.44 6.55 -10.49
CA ILE A 167 -22.56 6.61 -11.65
C ILE A 167 -23.29 5.90 -12.79
N TYR A 168 -23.74 6.66 -13.77
CA TYR A 168 -24.49 6.08 -14.88
C TYR A 168 -24.20 6.81 -16.20
N PRO A 169 -23.99 6.06 -17.30
CA PRO A 169 -23.78 4.61 -17.33
C PRO A 169 -22.44 4.17 -16.69
N ASN A 170 -22.40 3.01 -16.04
CA ASN A 170 -21.15 2.38 -15.59
C ASN A 170 -21.30 0.84 -15.69
N PRO A 171 -20.60 0.16 -16.61
CA PRO A 171 -19.58 0.68 -17.53
C PRO A 171 -20.12 1.65 -18.61
N PHE A 172 -19.25 2.50 -19.18
CA PHE A 172 -19.60 3.46 -20.25
C PHE A 172 -18.64 3.42 -21.43
N SER A 173 -19.10 3.87 -22.61
CA SER A 173 -18.29 3.93 -23.84
C SER A 173 -18.04 5.33 -24.40
N GLU A 174 -18.96 6.27 -24.17
CA GLU A 174 -18.85 7.65 -24.66
C GLU A 174 -18.70 8.63 -23.50
N SER A 175 -19.66 8.63 -22.56
CA SER A 175 -19.59 9.42 -21.34
C SER A 175 -20.33 8.74 -20.19
N THR A 176 -19.96 9.12 -18.96
CA THR A 176 -20.65 8.79 -17.72
C THR A 176 -20.94 10.05 -16.94
N GLN A 177 -22.02 10.01 -16.17
CA GLN A 177 -22.33 11.02 -15.19
C GLN A 177 -22.08 10.49 -13.78
N ILE A 178 -21.42 11.29 -12.94
CA ILE A 178 -21.10 11.00 -11.54
C ILE A 178 -21.89 11.99 -10.67
N SER A 179 -22.98 11.50 -10.09
CA SER A 179 -23.86 12.27 -9.21
C SER A 179 -23.62 11.91 -7.75
N PHE A 180 -23.49 12.92 -6.88
CA PHE A 180 -23.30 12.77 -5.44
C PHE A 180 -24.06 13.88 -4.68
N GLU A 181 -24.30 13.67 -3.39
CA GLU A 181 -24.88 14.71 -2.53
C GLU A 181 -23.78 15.60 -1.93
N GLY A 182 -23.89 16.91 -2.10
CA GLY A 182 -22.87 17.86 -1.66
C GLY A 182 -23.22 19.31 -1.97
N ASN A 183 -22.71 20.21 -1.13
CA ASN A 183 -22.78 21.66 -1.30
C ASN A 183 -21.37 22.25 -1.28
N GLY A 184 -21.20 23.42 -1.90
CA GLY A 184 -19.93 24.13 -1.91
C GLY A 184 -19.00 23.67 -3.03
N VAL A 185 -17.70 23.93 -2.88
CA VAL A 185 -16.72 23.57 -3.92
C VAL A 185 -16.46 22.07 -3.87
N ALA A 186 -16.59 21.41 -5.01
CA ALA A 186 -16.27 20.01 -5.18
C ALA A 186 -15.21 19.83 -6.27
N THR A 187 -14.21 19.00 -5.99
CA THR A 187 -13.16 18.63 -6.93
C THR A 187 -13.19 17.12 -7.17
N LEU A 188 -13.46 16.72 -8.40
CA LEU A 188 -13.29 15.35 -8.90
C LEU A 188 -11.86 15.19 -9.41
N THR A 189 -11.18 14.15 -8.96
CA THR A 189 -9.86 13.73 -9.46
C THR A 189 -9.93 12.26 -9.86
N ILE A 190 -9.53 11.94 -11.08
CA ILE A 190 -9.53 10.60 -11.65
C ILE A 190 -8.08 10.16 -11.84
N PHE A 191 -7.81 8.89 -11.53
CA PHE A 191 -6.49 8.28 -11.55
C PHE A 191 -6.42 7.13 -12.53
N ASP A 192 -5.24 6.85 -13.07
CA ASP A 192 -4.97 5.58 -13.74
C ASP A 192 -4.66 4.45 -12.74
N ASN A 193 -4.45 3.24 -13.26
CA ASN A 193 -4.11 2.05 -12.47
C ASN A 193 -2.72 2.12 -11.79
N LEU A 194 -1.90 3.12 -12.11
CA LEU A 194 -0.61 3.40 -11.47
C LEU A 194 -0.73 4.52 -10.43
N GLY A 195 -1.93 5.04 -10.18
CA GLY A 195 -2.19 6.12 -9.23
C GLY A 195 -1.83 7.52 -9.73
N ARG A 196 -1.58 7.69 -11.04
CA ARG A 196 -1.30 9.01 -11.63
C ARG A 196 -2.60 9.74 -11.92
N GLU A 197 -2.68 11.02 -11.60
CA GLU A 197 -3.82 11.88 -11.94
C GLU A 197 -3.94 12.02 -13.46
N VAL A 198 -5.10 11.63 -14.01
CA VAL A 198 -5.38 11.70 -15.45
C VAL A 198 -6.40 12.78 -15.78
N ASN A 199 -7.37 13.06 -14.91
CA ASN A 199 -8.38 14.09 -15.13
C ASN A 199 -8.77 14.75 -13.81
N THR A 200 -8.90 16.08 -13.80
CA THR A 200 -9.37 16.83 -12.63
C THR A 200 -10.40 17.88 -13.04
N GLN A 201 -11.54 17.88 -12.37
CA GLN A 201 -12.63 18.85 -12.58
C GLN A 201 -13.03 19.48 -11.25
N THR A 202 -13.27 20.79 -11.25
CA THR A 202 -13.77 21.51 -10.07
C THR A 202 -15.05 22.25 -10.42
N LYS A 203 -16.04 22.19 -9.55
CA LYS A 203 -17.31 22.92 -9.71
C LYS A 203 -17.90 23.31 -8.37
N ILE A 204 -18.81 24.26 -8.41
CA ILE A 204 -19.61 24.68 -7.25
C ILE A 204 -20.92 23.89 -7.30
N CYS A 205 -21.24 23.19 -6.22
CA CYS A 205 -22.48 22.44 -6.07
C CYS A 205 -23.48 23.28 -5.27
N GLU A 206 -24.63 23.56 -5.88
CA GLU A 206 -25.75 24.29 -5.29
C GLU A 206 -26.95 23.35 -5.15
N ASN A 207 -27.77 23.52 -4.11
CA ASN A 207 -28.99 22.71 -3.83
C ASN A 207 -28.75 21.26 -3.38
N GLY A 208 -27.60 20.96 -2.78
CA GLY A 208 -27.34 19.69 -2.12
C GLY A 208 -26.95 18.54 -3.05
N GLN A 209 -26.78 18.80 -4.35
CA GLN A 209 -26.33 17.80 -5.32
C GLN A 209 -25.19 18.32 -6.20
N GLY A 210 -24.27 17.42 -6.51
CA GLY A 210 -23.20 17.62 -7.45
C GLY A 210 -23.20 16.57 -8.55
N ILE A 211 -23.21 17.04 -9.80
CA ILE A 211 -23.02 16.24 -11.02
C ILE A 211 -21.70 16.58 -11.72
N PHE A 212 -20.84 15.59 -11.98
CA PHE A 212 -19.72 15.68 -12.91
C PHE A 212 -19.96 14.81 -14.14
N ASP A 213 -19.55 15.28 -15.32
CA ASP A 213 -19.59 14.49 -16.55
C ASP A 213 -18.16 14.12 -16.95
N TRP A 214 -17.94 12.87 -17.36
CA TRP A 214 -16.65 12.40 -17.83
C TRP A 214 -16.79 11.56 -19.09
N ASP A 215 -15.98 11.88 -20.09
CA ASP A 215 -15.99 11.29 -21.44
C ASP A 215 -14.83 10.32 -21.68
N GLY A 216 -14.15 9.88 -20.60
CA GLY A 216 -13.01 8.98 -20.70
C GLY A 216 -11.74 9.66 -21.25
N THR A 217 -11.64 10.99 -21.17
CA THR A 217 -10.44 11.73 -21.58
C THR A 217 -9.60 12.20 -20.38
N SER A 218 -8.32 12.48 -20.64
CA SER A 218 -7.43 13.16 -19.69
C SER A 218 -7.73 14.67 -19.62
N SER A 219 -7.14 15.38 -18.65
CA SER A 219 -7.21 16.86 -18.58
C SER A 219 -6.66 17.57 -19.84
N PHE A 220 -5.92 16.85 -20.69
CA PHE A 220 -5.38 17.34 -21.96
C PHE A 220 -6.23 16.92 -23.18
N GLY A 221 -7.39 16.28 -22.96
CA GLY A 221 -8.29 15.82 -24.02
C GLY A 221 -7.86 14.50 -24.69
N GLU A 222 -6.86 13.80 -24.14
CA GLU A 222 -6.41 12.53 -24.70
C GLU A 222 -7.36 11.40 -24.31
N LYS A 223 -7.78 10.58 -25.27
CA LYS A 223 -8.64 9.42 -25.00
C LYS A 223 -7.88 8.36 -24.21
N LEU A 224 -8.40 8.01 -23.04
CA LEU A 224 -7.82 6.98 -22.18
C LEU A 224 -8.15 5.57 -22.68
N LYS A 225 -7.43 4.55 -22.20
CA LYS A 225 -7.62 3.15 -22.63
C LYS A 225 -8.83 2.53 -21.91
N THR A 226 -9.37 1.45 -22.46
CA THR A 226 -10.36 0.61 -21.76
C THR A 226 -9.75 0.11 -20.44
N GLY A 227 -10.51 0.20 -19.35
CA GLY A 227 -10.02 -0.17 -18.02
C GLY A 227 -10.88 0.38 -16.89
N PHE A 228 -10.44 0.16 -15.65
CA PHE A 228 -11.01 0.79 -14.49
C PHE A 228 -10.19 2.03 -14.10
N TYR A 229 -10.88 3.04 -13.60
CA TYR A 229 -10.30 4.33 -13.20
C TYR A 229 -10.80 4.66 -11.80
N PRO A 230 -9.93 4.57 -10.77
CA PRO A 230 -10.24 5.08 -9.45
C PRO A 230 -10.46 6.60 -9.51
N PHE A 231 -11.36 7.12 -8.70
CA PHE A 231 -11.54 8.56 -8.57
C PHE A 231 -11.83 8.97 -7.12
N THR A 232 -11.62 10.26 -6.86
CA THR A 232 -11.99 10.90 -5.60
C THR A 232 -12.79 12.15 -5.85
N ILE A 233 -13.85 12.38 -5.06
CA ILE A 233 -14.55 13.67 -5.01
C ILE A 233 -14.28 14.29 -3.64
N LYS A 234 -13.59 15.43 -3.63
CA LYS A 234 -13.32 16.20 -2.41
C LYS A 234 -14.24 17.41 -2.35
N THR A 235 -14.97 17.56 -1.25
CA THR A 235 -15.69 18.79 -0.89
C THR A 235 -15.07 19.39 0.37
N ASP A 236 -15.57 20.55 0.80
CA ASP A 236 -15.12 21.21 2.05
C ASP A 236 -15.27 20.33 3.30
N HIS A 237 -16.20 19.37 3.27
CA HIS A 237 -16.54 18.54 4.41
C HIS A 237 -16.38 17.03 4.18
N LYS A 238 -16.23 16.57 2.92
CA LYS A 238 -16.29 15.15 2.58
C LYS A 238 -15.23 14.75 1.55
N LEU A 239 -14.82 13.48 1.60
CA LEU A 239 -14.01 12.84 0.58
C LEU A 239 -14.68 11.53 0.17
N ILE A 240 -15.20 11.47 -1.05
CA ILE A 240 -15.81 10.26 -1.64
C ILE A 240 -14.75 9.57 -2.51
N ARG A 241 -14.71 8.24 -2.49
CA ARG A 241 -13.81 7.44 -3.33
C ARG A 241 -14.59 6.29 -3.95
N ASP A 242 -14.43 6.09 -5.25
CA ASP A 242 -14.99 4.95 -5.97
C ASP A 242 -14.21 4.71 -7.28
N LYS A 243 -14.71 3.86 -8.16
CA LYS A 243 -14.10 3.52 -9.46
C LYS A 243 -15.15 3.49 -10.57
N ILE A 244 -14.68 3.77 -11.79
CA ILE A 244 -15.52 3.79 -12.99
C ILE A 244 -14.88 2.88 -14.04
N PHE A 245 -15.72 2.17 -14.80
CA PHE A 245 -15.28 1.28 -15.88
C PHE A 245 -15.54 1.93 -17.23
N LEU A 246 -14.47 2.18 -17.98
CA LEU A 246 -14.51 2.67 -19.37
C LEU A 246 -14.36 1.48 -20.31
N THR A 247 -15.35 1.26 -21.19
CA THR A 247 -15.40 0.22 -22.22
C THR A 247 -15.52 0.86 -23.59
N LYS A 248 -14.45 0.83 -24.38
CA LYS A 248 -14.50 1.21 -25.81
C LYS A 248 -15.05 0.09 -26.69
#